data_AF-A0A7K2KV04-F1
#
_entry.id   AF-A0A7K2KV04-F1
#
_cell.length_a   1.000
_cell.length_b   1.000
_cell.length_c   1.000
_cell.angle_alpha   90.00
_cell.angle_beta   90.00
_cell.angle_gamma   90.00
#
_symmetry.space_group_name_H-M   'P 1'
#
loop_
_entity.id
_entity.type
_entity.pdbx_description
1 polymer ?
#
loop_
_entity_poly.entity_id
_entity_poly.type
_entity_poly.pdbx_seq_one_letter_code
_entity_poly.pdbx_strand_id
1 'polypeptide(L)'
;RAAGLGPEDAAHCVAYETVGGPATAVVRLLGLDPFQATAVLARLAPAMDLVAEEAARAARQGIDALPAASAPLLDITAEQHASWPVRLFAS
;
A
#
# COMPACT_ATOMS: atom_id res chain seq x y z
N ARG A 1 20.19 4.39 -11.56
CA ARG A 1 19.03 3.51 -11.83
C ARG A 1 19.56 2.12 -12.17
N ALA A 2 19.28 1.11 -11.35
CA ALA A 2 19.88 -0.23 -11.51
C ALA A 2 19.15 -1.13 -12.54
N ALA A 3 17.87 -0.89 -12.80
CA ALA A 3 17.01 -1.74 -13.64
C ALA A 3 16.42 -1.05 -14.88
N GLY A 4 16.85 0.17 -15.22
CA GLY A 4 16.28 0.94 -16.35
C GLY A 4 14.87 1.52 -16.13
N LEU A 5 14.27 1.29 -14.96
CA LEU A 5 12.92 1.74 -14.61
C LEU A 5 12.83 3.24 -14.25
N GLY A 6 11.66 3.82 -14.50
CA GLY A 6 11.29 5.19 -14.16
C GLY A 6 10.53 5.32 -12.83
N PRO A 7 10.23 6.56 -12.39
CA PRO A 7 9.47 6.81 -11.16
C PRO A 7 8.07 6.17 -11.14
N GLU A 8 7.39 6.14 -12.29
CA GLU A 8 6.03 5.58 -12.41
C GLU A 8 6.04 4.05 -12.27
N ASP A 9 7.01 3.36 -12.87
CA ASP A 9 7.21 1.92 -12.69
C ASP A 9 7.39 1.57 -11.21
N ALA A 10 8.25 2.34 -10.51
CA ALA A 10 8.47 2.15 -9.08
C ALA A 10 7.20 2.43 -8.26
N ALA A 11 6.45 3.47 -8.63
CA ALA A 11 5.21 3.82 -7.95
C ALA A 11 4.12 2.75 -8.12
N HIS A 12 3.99 2.13 -9.30
CA HIS A 12 3.08 1.00 -9.51
C HIS A 12 3.46 -0.22 -8.67
N CYS A 13 4.76 -0.58 -8.61
CA CYS A 13 5.22 -1.67 -7.76
C CYS A 13 4.83 -1.44 -6.29
N VAL A 14 5.15 -0.25 -5.76
CA VAL A 14 4.86 0.08 -4.36
C VAL A 14 3.35 0.13 -4.10
N ALA A 15 2.56 0.72 -5.00
CA ALA A 15 1.11 0.78 -4.85
C ALA A 15 0.50 -0.62 -4.79
N TYR A 16 0.94 -1.54 -5.67
CA TYR A 16 0.44 -2.92 -5.68
C TYR A 16 0.85 -3.70 -4.43
N GLU A 17 2.11 -3.60 -4.01
CA GLU A 17 2.59 -4.27 -2.79
C GLU A 17 1.84 -3.78 -1.54
N THR A 18 1.55 -2.47 -1.47
CA THR A 18 0.84 -1.84 -0.35
C THR A 18 -0.56 -2.42 -0.15
N VAL A 19 -1.28 -2.74 -1.23
CA VAL A 19 -2.63 -3.33 -1.14
C VAL A 19 -2.63 -4.85 -1.15
N GLY A 20 -1.59 -5.48 -1.71
CA GLY A 20 -1.46 -6.93 -1.81
C GLY A 20 -1.25 -7.62 -0.45
N GLY A 21 -0.50 -6.97 0.45
CA GLY A 21 -0.30 -7.45 1.83
C GLY A 21 -1.63 -7.60 2.59
N PRO A 22 -2.42 -6.53 2.74
CA PRO A 22 -3.75 -6.59 3.35
C PRO A 22 -4.72 -7.57 2.66
N ALA A 23 -4.74 -7.62 1.32
CA ALA A 23 -5.59 -8.56 0.59
C ALA A 23 -5.25 -10.03 0.90
N THR A 24 -3.96 -10.34 1.06
CA THR A 24 -3.52 -11.67 1.50
C THR A 24 -3.85 -11.92 2.98
N ALA A 25 -3.70 -10.90 3.82
CA ALA A 25 -3.95 -11.00 5.25
C ALA A 25 -5.42 -11.32 5.57
N VAL A 26 -6.39 -10.71 4.88
CA VAL A 26 -7.81 -10.98 5.14
C VAL A 26 -8.21 -12.43 4.82
N VAL A 27 -7.58 -13.05 3.82
CA VAL A 27 -7.81 -14.47 3.52
C VAL A 27 -7.25 -15.34 4.65
N ARG A 28 -6.01 -15.06 5.09
CA ARG A 28 -5.32 -15.90 6.08
C ARG A 28 -5.82 -15.73 7.51
N LEU A 29 -6.23 -14.52 7.88
CA LEU A 29 -6.58 -14.16 9.26
C LEU A 29 -8.10 -14.19 9.50
N LEU A 30 -8.89 -13.81 8.50
CA LEU A 30 -10.35 -13.73 8.62
C LEU A 30 -11.07 -14.83 7.84
N GLY A 31 -10.35 -15.65 7.07
CA GLY A 31 -10.93 -16.75 6.30
C GLY A 31 -11.79 -16.29 5.12
N LEU A 32 -11.56 -15.08 4.60
CA LEU A 32 -12.33 -14.56 3.46
C LEU A 32 -12.01 -15.32 2.16
N ASP A 33 -12.96 -15.29 1.23
CA ASP A 33 -12.81 -15.90 -0.10
C ASP A 33 -11.66 -15.23 -0.90
N PRO A 34 -10.63 -15.98 -1.33
CA PRO A 34 -9.52 -15.45 -2.11
C PRO A 34 -9.96 -14.87 -3.46
N PHE A 35 -11.04 -15.35 -4.07
CA PHE A 35 -11.55 -14.76 -5.31
C PHE A 35 -12.16 -13.38 -5.06
N GLN A 36 -12.84 -13.19 -3.92
CA GLN A 36 -13.36 -11.87 -3.55
C GLN A 36 -12.23 -10.90 -3.22
N ALA A 37 -11.20 -11.34 -2.50
CA ALA A 37 -10.02 -10.51 -2.23
C ALA A 37 -9.32 -10.08 -3.54
N THR A 38 -9.17 -11.00 -4.49
CA THR A 38 -8.62 -10.70 -5.82
C THR A 38 -9.51 -9.73 -6.61
N ALA A 39 -10.84 -9.89 -6.53
CA ALA A 39 -11.77 -8.99 -7.18
C ALA A 39 -11.70 -7.57 -6.60
N VAL A 40 -11.45 -7.41 -5.30
CA VAL A 40 -11.20 -6.10 -4.69
C VAL A 40 -9.93 -5.47 -5.24
N LEU A 41 -8.82 -6.22 -5.34
CA LEU A 41 -7.57 -5.73 -5.94
C LEU A 41 -7.78 -5.26 -7.37
N ALA A 42 -8.48 -6.03 -8.20
CA ALA A 42 -8.80 -5.65 -9.57
C ALA A 42 -9.62 -4.34 -9.64
N ARG A 43 -10.56 -4.14 -8.71
CA ARG A 43 -11.34 -2.89 -8.61
C ARG A 43 -10.53 -1.69 -8.13
N LEU A 44 -9.44 -1.92 -7.37
CA LEU A 44 -8.55 -0.87 -6.91
C LEU A 44 -7.56 -0.39 -7.99
N ALA A 45 -7.38 -1.13 -9.08
CA ALA A 45 -6.40 -0.80 -10.12
C ALA A 45 -6.49 0.66 -10.62
N PRO A 46 -7.67 1.21 -10.98
CA PRO A 46 -7.75 2.61 -11.41
C PRO A 46 -7.33 3.63 -10.34
N ALA A 47 -7.58 3.33 -9.06
CA ALA A 47 -7.14 4.19 -7.96
C ALA A 47 -5.63 4.10 -7.74
N MET A 48 -5.05 2.91 -7.92
CA MET A 48 -3.61 2.71 -7.86
C MET A 48 -2.88 3.44 -8.99
N ASP A 49 -3.47 3.48 -10.19
CA ASP A 49 -2.92 4.24 -11.33
C ASP A 49 -2.84 5.74 -11.00
N LEU A 50 -3.89 6.30 -10.38
CA LEU A 50 -3.90 7.71 -9.96
C LEU A 50 -2.82 8.01 -8.90
N VAL A 51 -2.67 7.13 -7.91
CA VAL A 51 -1.63 7.26 -6.88
C VAL A 51 -0.23 7.16 -7.49
N ALA A 52 -0.03 6.24 -8.44
CA ALA A 52 1.24 6.08 -9.13
C ALA A 52 1.61 7.32 -9.95
N GLU A 53 0.65 7.89 -10.68
CA GLU A 53 0.84 9.12 -11.44
C GLU A 53 1.19 10.30 -10.53
N GLU A 54 0.48 10.46 -9.41
CA GLU A 54 0.73 11.52 -8.43
C GLU A 54 2.12 11.41 -7.81
N ALA A 55 2.51 10.20 -7.37
CA ALA A 55 3.83 9.94 -6.81
C ALA A 55 4.94 10.20 -7.85
N ALA A 56 4.75 9.76 -9.09
CA ALA A 56 5.72 9.99 -10.17
C ALA A 56 5.86 11.49 -10.50
N ARG A 57 4.77 12.26 -10.43
CA ARG A 57 4.77 13.72 -10.61
C ARG A 57 5.53 14.42 -9.50
N ALA A 58 5.24 14.06 -8.25
CA ALA A 58 5.92 14.59 -7.07
C ALA A 58 7.42 14.28 -7.08
N ALA A 59 7.81 13.06 -7.47
CA ALA A 59 9.21 12.65 -7.56
C ALA A 59 10.04 13.51 -8.52
N ARG A 60 9.41 14.15 -9.53
CA ARG A 60 10.08 15.10 -10.45
C ARG A 60 10.36 16.46 -9.81
N GLN A 61 9.65 16.80 -8.73
CA GLN A 61 9.78 18.07 -8.01
C GLN A 61 10.75 18.00 -6.82
N GLY A 62 11.27 16.81 -6.49
CA GLY A 62 12.17 16.57 -5.37
C GLY A 62 11.49 15.82 -4.22
N ILE A 63 12.28 15.35 -3.25
CA ILE A 63 11.80 14.50 -2.15
C ILE A 63 10.78 15.21 -1.26
N ASP A 64 10.91 16.53 -1.08
CA ASP A 64 10.04 17.34 -0.23
C ASP A 64 8.63 17.52 -0.84
N ALA A 65 8.48 17.20 -2.12
CA ALA A 65 7.19 17.24 -2.81
C ALA A 65 6.44 15.90 -2.75
N LEU A 66 7.06 14.83 -2.23
CA LEU A 66 6.40 13.52 -2.14
C LEU A 66 5.18 13.58 -1.21
N PRO A 67 4.07 12.89 -1.55
CA PRO A 67 2.89 12.87 -0.71
C PRO A 67 3.22 12.29 0.67
N ALA A 68 3.14 13.13 1.71
CA ALA A 68 3.30 12.74 3.11
C ALA A 68 2.02 13.09 3.89
N ALA A 69 0.88 12.68 3.33
CA ALA A 69 -0.40 12.91 3.98
C ALA A 69 -0.45 12.16 5.32
N SER A 70 -0.92 12.83 6.37
CA SER A 70 -1.19 12.17 7.66
C SER A 70 -2.25 11.09 7.48
N ALA A 71 -2.11 9.96 8.18
CA ALA A 71 -3.14 8.92 8.23
C ALA A 71 -3.50 8.61 9.69
N PRO A 72 -4.19 9.52 10.41
CA PRO A 72 -4.33 9.44 11.87
C PRO A 72 -4.94 8.12 12.36
N LEU A 73 -5.90 7.55 11.61
CA LEU A 73 -6.48 6.26 11.96
C LEU A 73 -5.47 5.13 11.84
N LEU A 74 -4.64 5.12 10.79
CA LEU A 74 -3.58 4.12 10.63
C LEU A 74 -2.53 4.27 11.74
N ASP A 75 -2.13 5.51 12.05
CA ASP A 75 -1.16 5.81 13.12
C ASP A 75 -1.66 5.30 14.48
N ILE A 76 -2.93 5.58 14.82
CA ILE A 76 -3.55 5.08 16.06
C ILE A 76 -3.61 3.55 16.08
N THR A 77 -4.01 2.91 14.97
CA THR A 77 -4.08 1.44 14.92
C THR A 77 -2.70 0.79 14.99
N ALA A 78 -1.65 1.45 14.48
CA ALA A 78 -0.28 0.96 14.59
C ALA A 78 0.20 1.00 16.05
N GLU A 79 -0.07 2.07 16.78
CA GLU A 79 0.21 2.16 18.23
C GLU A 79 -0.56 1.11 19.03
N GLN A 80 -1.85 0.92 18.71
CA GLN A 80 -2.66 -0.14 19.32
C GLN A 80 -2.07 -1.51 19.03
N HIS A 81 -1.69 -1.80 17.79
CA HIS A 81 -1.05 -3.05 17.43
C HIS A 81 0.25 -3.24 18.20
N ALA A 82 1.13 -2.23 18.28
CA ALA A 82 2.38 -2.30 19.03
C ALA A 82 2.18 -2.65 20.51
N SER A 83 1.08 -2.19 21.11
CA SER A 83 0.71 -2.50 22.50
C SER A 83 0.06 -3.87 22.71
N TRP A 84 -0.34 -4.57 21.64
CA TRP A 84 -1.10 -5.83 21.73
C TRP A 84 -0.22 -6.97 22.24
N PRO A 85 -0.59 -7.68 23.34
CA PRO A 85 0.25 -8.74 23.90
C PRO A 85 0.53 -9.95 22.99
N VAL A 86 -0.36 -10.26 22.05
CA VAL A 86 -0.19 -11.38 21.10
C VAL A 86 -0.33 -10.84 19.68
N ARG A 87 0.77 -10.89 18.92
CA ARG A 87 0.82 -10.39 17.55
C ARG A 87 1.27 -11.49 16.60
N LEU A 88 0.58 -11.58 15.46
CA LEU A 88 0.95 -12.49 14.37
C LEU A 88 1.84 -11.80 13.32
N PHE A 89 1.94 -10.47 13.37
CA PHE A 89 2.75 -9.65 12.48
C PHE A 89 3.64 -8.72 13.30
N ALA A 90 4.75 -8.28 12.69
CA ALA A 90 5.65 -7.32 13.30
C ALA A 90 5.05 -5.90 13.37
N SER A 91 4.08 -5.60 12.50
CA SER A 91 3.39 -4.32 12.36
C SER A 91 1.94 -4.51 11.93
#